data_AF-A0A945AM48-F1
#
_entry.id   AF-A0A945AM48-F1
#
_cell.length_a   1.000
_cell.length_b   1.000
_cell.length_c   1.000
_cell.angle_alpha   90.00
_cell.angle_beta   90.00
_cell.angle_gamma   90.00
#
_symmetry.space_group_name_H-M   'P 1'
#
loop_
_entity.id
_entity.type
_entity.pdbx_description
1 polymer ?
#
loop_
_entity_poly.entity_id
_entity_poly.type
_entity_poly.pdbx_seq_one_letter_code
_entity_poly.pdbx_strand_id
1 'polypeptide(L)'
;MMGANMQGARAIKKGRSHLCARSRIKVAFIREQQKAYPVTVLCCAMRVSTRAYDAWTNNPDRQNTTKEETKLKDKVEQIFYANKQVYGSRRMADALSKIGIKTSRYQVTRLMAELGLKVRHPKKYKVTTDSDPNDATLPNKLDRQLTGKASNKV
;
A
#
# COMPACT_ATOMS: atom_id res chain seq x y z
N MET A 1 30.54 -19.27 -35.27
CA MET A 1 29.49 -18.84 -36.21
C MET A 1 28.34 -19.83 -36.14
N MET A 2 27.21 -19.48 -35.53
CA MET A 2 25.94 -20.17 -35.70
C MET A 2 24.87 -19.09 -35.77
N GLY A 3 24.47 -18.73 -36.99
CA GLY A 3 23.41 -17.78 -37.26
C GLY A 3 22.06 -18.42 -36.96
N ALA A 4 21.30 -17.81 -36.04
CA ALA A 4 19.90 -18.16 -35.85
C ALA A 4 19.06 -17.29 -36.79
N ASN A 5 18.56 -17.93 -37.84
CA ASN A 5 17.59 -17.41 -38.79
C ASN A 5 16.32 -16.94 -38.04
N MET A 6 16.12 -15.63 -37.93
CA MET A 6 14.92 -15.02 -37.34
C MET A 6 13.86 -14.78 -38.42
N GLN A 7 13.12 -15.82 -38.80
CA GLN A 7 11.97 -15.67 -39.69
C GLN A 7 10.65 -15.85 -38.93
N GLY A 8 9.87 -14.77 -38.90
CA GLY A 8 8.40 -14.84 -38.90
C GLY A 8 7.68 -14.91 -37.55
N ALA A 9 7.91 -13.99 -36.61
CA ALA A 9 7.01 -13.83 -35.48
C ALA A 9 5.79 -12.97 -35.86
N ARG A 10 4.64 -13.60 -36.11
CA ARG A 10 3.34 -12.91 -36.14
C ARG A 10 3.16 -12.18 -34.82
N ALA A 11 3.22 -10.85 -34.85
CA ALA A 11 3.07 -10.03 -33.67
C ALA A 11 1.66 -10.24 -33.08
N ILE A 12 1.59 -10.84 -31.89
CA ILE A 12 0.35 -10.92 -31.10
C ILE A 12 -0.13 -9.48 -30.90
N LYS A 13 -1.38 -9.18 -31.30
CA LYS A 13 -1.99 -7.85 -31.20
C LYS A 13 -2.14 -7.50 -29.71
N LYS A 14 -1.06 -6.95 -29.11
CA LYS A 14 -0.79 -6.48 -27.73
C LYS A 14 0.54 -6.97 -27.11
N GLY A 15 1.31 -7.85 -27.76
CA GLY A 15 2.56 -8.41 -27.19
C GLY A 15 3.75 -7.42 -27.10
N ARG A 16 3.73 -6.35 -27.90
CA ARG A 16 4.82 -5.36 -27.97
C ARG A 16 5.10 -4.64 -26.65
N SER A 17 4.07 -4.42 -25.81
CA SER A 17 4.23 -3.73 -24.53
C SER A 17 5.17 -4.48 -23.58
N HIS A 18 5.06 -5.81 -23.51
CA HIS A 18 5.90 -6.65 -22.64
C HIS A 18 7.33 -6.79 -23.19
N LEU A 19 7.50 -6.83 -24.52
CA LEU A 19 8.81 -6.94 -25.17
C LEU A 19 9.71 -5.71 -24.93
N CYS A 20 9.10 -4.53 -24.78
CA CYS A 20 9.80 -3.27 -24.47
C CYS A 20 9.74 -2.89 -22.98
N ALA A 21 9.12 -3.72 -22.13
CA ALA A 21 8.97 -3.43 -20.71
C ALA A 21 10.26 -3.63 -19.89
N ARG A 22 10.31 -3.04 -18.69
CA ARG A 22 11.37 -3.28 -17.69
C ARG A 22 11.56 -4.79 -17.45
N SER A 23 12.79 -5.23 -17.14
CA SER A 23 13.13 -6.66 -16.99
C SER A 23 12.18 -7.42 -16.04
N ARG A 24 11.71 -6.78 -14.98
CA ARG A 24 10.73 -7.34 -14.03
C ARG A 24 9.42 -7.78 -14.70
N ILE A 25 8.90 -7.01 -15.65
CA ILE A 25 7.65 -7.30 -16.34
C ILE A 25 7.84 -8.48 -17.30
N LYS A 26 9.01 -8.56 -17.96
CA LYS A 26 9.36 -9.70 -18.83
C LYS A 26 9.41 -11.00 -18.06
N VAL A 27 10.10 -11.00 -16.92
CA VAL A 27 10.24 -12.20 -16.10
C VAL A 27 8.91 -12.60 -15.43
N ALA A 28 8.07 -11.63 -15.04
CA ALA A 28 6.72 -11.90 -14.56
C ALA A 28 5.86 -12.60 -15.61
N PHE A 29 5.90 -12.14 -16.86
CA PHE A 29 5.19 -12.77 -17.98
C PHE A 29 5.66 -14.21 -18.23
N ILE A 30 6.98 -14.45 -18.22
CA ILE A 30 7.54 -15.80 -18.36
C ILE A 30 7.00 -16.72 -17.26
N ARG A 31 6.95 -16.24 -16.00
CA ARG A 31 6.42 -17.00 -14.86
C ARG A 31 4.93 -17.33 -14.99
N GLU A 32 4.13 -16.42 -15.55
CA GLU A 32 2.70 -16.64 -15.76
C GLU A 32 2.43 -17.71 -16.84
N GLN A 33 3.24 -17.71 -17.92
CA GLN A 33 3.07 -18.59 -19.07
C GLN A 33 3.85 -19.91 -18.97
N GLN A 34 4.67 -20.11 -17.93
CA GLN A 34 5.51 -21.32 -17.75
C GLN A 34 4.71 -22.64 -17.70
N LYS A 35 3.41 -22.57 -17.39
CA LYS A 35 2.51 -23.74 -17.36
C LYS A 35 2.11 -24.21 -18.75
N ALA A 36 2.06 -23.30 -19.72
CA ALA A 36 1.61 -23.57 -21.08
C ALA A 36 2.77 -23.82 -22.05
N TYR A 37 3.94 -23.24 -21.80
CA TYR A 37 5.10 -23.31 -22.69
C TYR A 37 6.40 -23.54 -21.90
N PRO A 38 7.39 -24.23 -22.51
CA PRO A 38 8.70 -24.39 -21.87
C PRO A 38 9.40 -23.05 -21.68
N VAL A 39 10.06 -22.89 -20.53
CA VAL A 39 10.73 -21.64 -20.11
C VAL A 39 11.77 -21.18 -21.11
N THR A 40 12.48 -22.10 -21.77
CA THR A 40 13.49 -21.79 -22.79
C THR A 40 12.89 -21.02 -23.98
N VAL A 41 11.70 -21.41 -24.44
CA VAL A 41 10.98 -20.74 -25.53
C VAL A 41 10.49 -19.36 -25.10
N LEU A 42 9.95 -19.26 -23.88
CA LEU A 42 9.48 -17.98 -23.32
C LEU A 42 10.64 -16.98 -23.11
N CYS A 43 11.78 -17.44 -22.59
CA CYS A 43 13.00 -16.64 -22.45
C CYS A 43 13.50 -16.14 -23.80
N CYS A 44 13.52 -17.01 -24.82
CA CYS A 44 13.88 -16.63 -26.19
C CYS A 44 12.93 -15.56 -26.74
N ALA A 45 11.61 -15.79 -26.63
CA ALA A 45 10.58 -14.85 -27.11
C ALA A 45 10.68 -13.48 -26.43
N MET A 46 10.99 -13.45 -25.13
CA MET A 46 11.09 -12.22 -24.33
C MET A 46 12.48 -11.56 -24.38
N ARG A 47 13.45 -12.18 -25.07
CA ARG A 47 14.86 -11.76 -25.11
C ARG A 47 15.49 -11.64 -23.71
N VAL A 48 15.23 -12.63 -22.86
CA VAL A 48 15.83 -12.77 -21.52
C VAL A 48 16.70 -14.02 -21.53
N SER A 49 17.90 -13.96 -20.96
CA SER A 49 18.72 -15.17 -20.84
C SER A 49 18.15 -16.10 -19.75
N THR A 50 18.19 -17.41 -19.99
CA THR A 50 17.71 -18.41 -19.02
C THR A 50 18.42 -18.26 -17.68
N ARG A 51 19.73 -18.02 -17.69
CA ARG A 51 20.52 -17.78 -16.48
C ARG A 51 20.08 -16.54 -15.70
N ALA A 52 19.66 -15.46 -16.40
CA ALA A 52 19.10 -14.29 -15.74
C ALA A 52 17.71 -14.55 -15.17
N TYR A 53 16.89 -15.37 -15.85
CA TYR A 53 15.61 -15.84 -15.34
C TYR A 53 15.80 -16.67 -14.06
N ASP A 54 16.70 -17.66 -14.08
CA ASP A 54 16.98 -18.53 -12.94
C ASP A 54 17.58 -17.76 -11.76
N ALA A 55 18.51 -16.84 -12.03
CA ALA A 55 19.06 -15.95 -11.02
C ALA A 55 17.98 -15.06 -10.40
N TRP A 56 16.99 -14.63 -11.19
CA TRP A 56 15.87 -13.83 -10.70
C TRP A 56 14.88 -14.64 -9.86
N THR A 57 14.61 -15.91 -10.20
CA THR A 57 13.71 -16.78 -9.44
C THR A 57 14.34 -17.26 -8.14
N ASN A 58 15.65 -17.54 -8.17
CA ASN A 58 16.38 -18.12 -7.06
C ASN A 58 16.97 -17.07 -6.11
N ASN A 59 16.77 -15.77 -6.36
CA ASN A 59 17.31 -14.71 -5.51
C ASN A 59 16.60 -14.70 -4.13
N PRO A 60 17.31 -15.05 -3.04
CA PRO A 60 16.71 -15.18 -1.71
C PRO A 60 16.30 -13.83 -1.11
N ASP A 61 17.03 -12.76 -1.38
CA ASP A 61 16.74 -11.41 -0.84
C ASP A 61 15.37 -10.92 -1.27
N ARG A 62 14.98 -11.25 -2.51
CA ARG A 62 13.68 -10.86 -3.05
C ARG A 62 12.53 -11.69 -2.48
N GLN A 63 12.77 -12.97 -2.22
CA GLN A 63 11.79 -13.81 -1.53
C GLN A 63 11.59 -13.31 -0.09
N ASN A 64 12.67 -12.95 0.60
CA ASN A 64 12.63 -12.36 1.94
C ASN A 64 11.91 -11.01 1.96
N THR A 65 12.21 -10.12 1.02
CA THR A 65 11.51 -8.83 0.88
C THR A 65 10.00 -9.02 0.73
N THR A 66 9.58 -9.99 -0.08
CA THR A 66 8.15 -10.29 -0.29
C THR A 66 7.50 -10.80 1.00
N LYS A 67 8.20 -11.67 1.76
CA LYS A 67 7.73 -12.20 3.05
C LYS A 67 7.60 -11.09 4.11
N GLU A 68 8.57 -10.17 4.16
CA GLU A 68 8.52 -9.02 5.05
C GLU A 68 7.39 -8.06 4.70
N GLU A 69 7.18 -7.80 3.40
CA GLU A 69 6.07 -6.98 2.92
C GLU A 69 4.71 -7.62 3.25
N THR A 70 4.57 -8.95 3.13
CA THR A 70 3.34 -9.65 3.57
C THR A 70 3.13 -9.55 5.08
N LYS A 71 4.16 -9.78 5.90
CA LYS A 71 4.05 -9.63 7.36
C LYS A 71 3.68 -8.20 7.76
N LEU A 72 4.16 -7.21 7.02
CA LEU A 72 3.82 -5.82 7.25
C LEU A 72 2.36 -5.53 6.89
N LYS A 73 1.86 -6.10 5.79
CA LYS A 73 0.43 -6.02 5.41
C LYS A 73 -0.47 -6.58 6.50
N ASP A 74 -0.17 -7.76 7.01
CA ASP A 74 -0.96 -8.41 8.06
C ASP A 74 -1.04 -7.55 9.32
N LYS A 75 0.09 -6.95 9.73
CA LYS A 75 0.14 -6.04 10.89
C LYS A 75 -0.66 -4.76 10.64
N VAL A 76 -0.60 -4.21 9.43
CA VAL A 76 -1.38 -3.03 9.05
C VAL A 76 -2.88 -3.34 9.17
N GLU A 77 -3.34 -4.49 8.68
CA GLU A 77 -4.75 -4.89 8.81
C GLU A 77 -5.14 -5.07 10.27
N GLN A 78 -4.33 -5.80 11.04
CA GLN A 78 -4.60 -6.06 12.46
C GLN A 78 -4.78 -4.75 13.25
N ILE A 79 -3.87 -3.79 13.08
CA ILE A 79 -3.94 -2.49 13.76
C ILE A 79 -5.14 -1.69 13.26
N PHE A 80 -5.43 -1.73 11.96
CA PHE A 80 -6.54 -0.99 11.37
C PHE A 80 -7.89 -1.45 11.92
N TYR A 81 -8.13 -2.77 12.00
CA TYR A 81 -9.34 -3.33 12.57
C TYR A 81 -9.41 -3.17 14.10
N ALA A 82 -8.28 -3.32 14.81
CA ALA A 82 -8.21 -3.06 16.25
C ALA A 82 -8.63 -1.63 16.61
N ASN A 83 -8.35 -0.65 15.74
CA ASN A 83 -8.70 0.76 15.93
C ASN A 83 -10.02 1.16 15.23
N LYS A 84 -10.93 0.20 15.01
CA LYS A 84 -12.27 0.43 14.45
C LYS A 84 -12.25 1.18 13.11
N GLN A 85 -11.21 0.97 12.29
CA GLN A 85 -11.05 1.60 10.97
C GLN A 85 -10.90 3.13 11.00
N VAL A 86 -10.62 3.73 12.17
CA VAL A 86 -10.48 5.19 12.33
C VAL A 86 -9.10 5.69 11.90
N TYR A 87 -8.09 4.80 11.91
CA TYR A 87 -6.71 5.20 11.67
C TYR A 87 -6.41 5.30 10.18
N GLY A 88 -6.13 6.53 9.73
CA GLY A 88 -5.53 6.78 8.41
C GLY A 88 -4.02 6.64 8.40
N SER A 89 -3.42 6.84 7.23
CA SER A 89 -1.99 6.60 6.98
C SER A 89 -1.04 7.30 7.96
N ARG A 90 -1.39 8.49 8.45
CA ARG A 90 -0.62 9.20 9.49
C ARG A 90 -0.61 8.44 10.82
N ARG A 91 -1.79 8.17 11.39
CA ARG A 91 -1.92 7.48 12.69
C ARG A 91 -1.42 6.04 12.61
N MET A 92 -1.58 5.39 11.46
CA MET A 92 -1.05 4.06 11.19
C MET A 92 0.49 4.05 11.22
N ALA A 93 1.16 5.01 10.58
CA ALA A 93 2.62 5.11 10.63
C ALA A 93 3.13 5.34 12.07
N ASP A 94 2.44 6.19 12.85
CA ASP A 94 2.78 6.42 14.25
C ASP A 94 2.57 5.16 15.10
N ALA A 95 1.48 4.42 14.88
CA ALA A 95 1.19 3.17 15.56
C ALA A 95 2.24 2.08 15.23
N LEU A 96 2.63 1.95 13.97
CA LEU A 96 3.68 1.01 13.54
C LEU A 96 5.04 1.38 14.15
N SER A 97 5.36 2.68 14.20
CA SER A 97 6.58 3.18 14.84
C SER A 97 6.64 2.81 16.33
N LYS A 98 5.51 2.94 17.05
CA LYS A 98 5.39 2.53 18.47
C LYS A 98 5.61 1.04 18.69
N ILE A 99 5.33 0.20 17.69
CA ILE A 99 5.55 -1.26 17.72
C ILE A 99 7.00 -1.60 17.27
N GLY A 100 7.83 -0.59 16.99
CA GLY A 100 9.22 -0.77 16.57
C GLY A 100 9.41 -1.00 15.06
N ILE A 101 8.35 -0.81 14.26
CA ILE A 101 8.39 -1.01 12.82
C ILE A 101 8.58 0.33 12.13
N LYS A 102 9.80 0.59 11.66
CA LYS A 102 10.12 1.79 10.89
C LYS A 102 9.44 1.73 9.52
N THR A 103 8.40 2.55 9.35
CA THR A 103 7.65 2.66 8.10
C THR A 103 7.43 4.12 7.75
N SER A 104 7.53 4.45 6.46
CA SER A 104 7.23 5.80 5.99
C SER A 104 5.72 5.98 5.77
N ARG A 105 5.24 7.23 5.89
CA ARG A 105 3.82 7.53 5.62
C ARG A 105 3.40 7.14 4.20
N TYR A 106 4.30 7.30 3.23
CA TYR A 106 4.03 6.92 1.84
C TYR A 106 3.88 5.40 1.68
N GLN A 107 4.76 4.62 2.33
CA GLN A 107 4.68 3.16 2.33
C GLN A 107 3.36 2.67 2.93
N VAL A 108 2.96 3.22 4.09
CA VAL A 108 1.67 2.89 4.71
C VAL A 108 0.49 3.26 3.81
N THR A 109 0.54 4.42 3.14
CA THR A 109 -0.51 4.84 2.21
C THR A 109 -0.63 3.87 1.04
N ARG A 110 0.49 3.46 0.44
CA ARG A 110 0.52 2.45 -0.63
C ARG A 110 -0.06 1.12 -0.15
N LEU A 111 0.35 0.64 1.03
CA LEU A 111 -0.15 -0.62 1.59
C LEU A 111 -1.65 -0.57 1.88
N MET A 112 -2.15 0.52 2.46
CA MET A 112 -3.60 0.69 2.69
C MET A 112 -4.38 0.68 1.38
N ALA A 113 -3.86 1.31 0.32
CA ALA A 113 -4.49 1.30 -0.99
C ALA A 113 -4.49 -0.09 -1.63
N GLU A 114 -3.37 -0.82 -1.56
CA GLU A 114 -3.26 -2.21 -2.06
C GLU A 114 -4.22 -3.17 -1.34
N LEU A 115 -4.46 -2.95 -0.05
CA LEU A 115 -5.37 -3.75 0.78
C LEU A 115 -6.83 -3.25 0.74
N GLY A 116 -7.11 -2.14 0.04
CA GLY A 116 -8.45 -1.55 -0.03
C GLY A 116 -8.97 -0.98 1.30
N LEU A 117 -8.09 -0.70 2.27
CA LEU A 117 -8.47 -0.19 3.59
C LEU A 117 -8.89 1.27 3.50
N LYS A 118 -10.17 1.54 3.78
CA LYS A 118 -10.74 2.90 3.77
C LYS A 118 -11.08 3.35 5.17
N VAL A 119 -10.56 4.51 5.55
CA VAL A 119 -10.79 5.12 6.86
C VAL A 119 -12.27 5.44 7.03
N ARG A 120 -12.82 5.04 8.17
CA ARG A 120 -14.17 5.41 8.58
C ARG A 120 -14.13 6.75 9.31
N HIS A 121 -14.84 7.74 8.77
CA HIS A 121 -15.06 9.00 9.45
C HIS A 121 -16.22 8.87 10.46
N PRO A 122 -16.08 9.44 11.67
CA PRO A 122 -17.19 9.51 12.60
C PRO A 122 -18.32 10.34 12.00
N LYS A 123 -19.58 9.96 12.28
CA LYS A 123 -20.74 10.74 11.87
C LYS A 123 -20.68 12.11 12.55
N LYS A 124 -20.97 13.18 11.80
CA LYS A 124 -21.06 14.53 12.37
C LYS A 124 -22.07 14.50 13.52
N TYR A 125 -21.69 15.04 14.66
CA TYR A 125 -22.59 15.20 15.79
C TYR A 125 -23.79 16.04 15.36
N LYS A 126 -25.00 15.54 15.62
CA LYS A 126 -26.26 16.25 15.38
C LYS A 126 -26.91 16.50 16.73
N VAL A 127 -27.02 17.77 17.09
CA VAL A 127 -27.79 18.20 18.25
C VAL A 127 -29.24 17.81 17.97
N THR A 128 -29.80 16.94 18.79
CA THR A 128 -31.19 16.45 18.66
C THR A 128 -32.12 17.25 19.57
N THR A 129 -31.55 17.93 20.57
CA THR A 129 -32.28 18.79 21.50
C THR A 129 -32.30 20.20 20.95
N ASP A 130 -33.46 20.63 20.46
CA ASP A 130 -33.73 22.06 20.36
C ASP A 130 -33.97 22.51 21.79
N SER A 131 -32.96 23.11 22.44
CA SER A 131 -33.15 23.71 23.76
C SER A 131 -34.12 24.86 23.55
N ASP A 132 -35.26 24.85 24.26
CA ASP A 132 -36.20 25.96 24.15
C ASP A 132 -35.47 27.26 24.51
N PRO A 133 -35.62 28.36 23.75
CA PRO A 133 -35.03 29.66 24.09
C PRO A 133 -35.46 30.19 25.48
N ASN A 134 -36.47 29.54 26.07
CA ASN A 134 -37.05 29.83 27.37
C ASN A 134 -36.51 28.93 28.50
N ASP A 135 -35.68 27.94 28.19
CA ASP A 135 -34.93 27.21 29.21
C ASP A 135 -33.87 28.14 29.79
N ALA A 136 -34.19 28.71 30.96
CA ALA A 136 -33.29 29.57 31.69
C ALA A 136 -31.96 28.85 31.88
N THR A 137 -30.91 29.36 31.24
CA THR A 137 -29.55 28.92 31.50
C THR A 137 -29.32 29.09 33.00
N LEU A 138 -29.12 27.99 33.72
CA LEU A 138 -28.90 28.04 35.17
C LEU A 138 -27.77 29.05 35.42
N PRO A 139 -27.98 30.03 36.31
CA PRO A 139 -26.97 31.04 36.57
C PRO A 139 -25.70 30.35 37.04
N ASN A 140 -24.56 30.72 36.44
CA ASN A 140 -23.26 30.18 36.81
C ASN A 140 -22.98 30.51 38.28
N LYS A 141 -23.23 29.56 39.19
CA LYS A 141 -23.03 29.73 40.64
C LYS A 141 -21.56 29.86 41.02
N LEU A 142 -20.66 29.47 40.13
CA LEU A 142 -19.22 29.68 40.26
C LEU A 142 -18.86 30.88 39.38
N ASP A 143 -19.07 32.09 39.89
CA ASP A 143 -18.71 33.35 39.22
C ASP A 143 -17.18 33.52 39.18
N ARG A 144 -16.52 32.56 38.53
CA ARG A 144 -15.07 32.47 38.44
C ARG A 144 -14.61 33.44 37.38
N GLN A 145 -14.13 34.59 37.83
CA GLN A 145 -13.50 35.57 36.95
C GLN A 145 -12.21 34.99 36.35
N LEU A 146 -12.29 34.57 35.08
CA LEU A 146 -11.15 34.16 34.27
C LEU A 146 -10.40 35.39 33.75
N THR A 147 -9.78 36.15 34.67
CA THR A 147 -8.86 37.24 34.31
C THR A 147 -7.49 36.66 33.94
N GLY A 148 -7.39 36.06 32.77
CA GLY A 148 -6.13 35.54 32.22
C GLY A 148 -5.70 36.32 30.98
N LYS A 149 -5.17 37.55 31.14
CA LYS A 149 -4.36 38.19 30.08
C LYS A 149 -2.96 37.58 30.10
N ALA A 150 -2.80 36.40 29.51
CA ALA A 150 -1.49 35.92 29.11
C ALA A 150 -1.56 35.54 27.64
N SER A 151 -0.97 36.38 26.78
CA SER A 151 -0.76 36.05 25.38
C SER A 151 0.06 34.77 25.29
N ASN A 152 -0.52 33.74 24.67
CA ASN A 152 0.19 32.51 24.36
C ASN A 152 1.19 32.85 23.23
N LYS A 153 2.48 33.01 23.56
CA LYS A 153 3.52 33.19 22.54
C LYS A 153 3.83 31.84 21.90
N VAL A 154 3.78 31.83 20.57
CA VAL A 154 4.21 30.74 19.68
C VAL A 154 5.71 30.84 19.44
#